data_AF-A0A2H4XNX3-F1
#
_entry.id   AF-A0A2H4XNX3-F1
#
_cell.length_a   1.000
_cell.length_b   1.000
_cell.length_c   1.000
_cell.angle_alpha   90.00
_cell.angle_beta   90.00
_cell.angle_gamma   90.00
#
_symmetry.space_group_name_H-M   'P 1'
#
loop_
_entity.id
_entity.type
_entity.pdbx_description
1 polymer ?
#
loop_
_entity_poly.entity_id
_entity_poly.type
_entity_poly.pdbx_seq_one_letter_code
_entity_poly.pdbx_strand_id
1 'polypeptide(L)'
;AELVSLDRYALDNLPELTKLEATNNPKLSYIHRSAFRNVPSLESLMLNNNALNSVYKAMVESLPNLREISIHSNPLRCDCVLHWMGSNQTTIRFMEPLSMFCALPPEYRGQPVKEALAQDPAGEQCLPMIAQDTFPSHFNLDLGMTVSLDCRAMAEPEPEIYWVTPLGHKVTTESLSDKFQLSGEGTLQIINVQVEDSGRYTCVAQNSEGADTKVATLRINGTLLDGSQVLKLYVQQTEASSVLVSWKVSSSILASNLKWSSATMKIDNPHITYTARVPA
;
A
#
# COMPACT_ATOMS: atom_id res chain seq x y z
N ALA A 1 12.29 14.85 -5.76
CA ALA A 1 11.69 13.52 -5.56
C ALA A 1 12.02 12.69 -6.80
N GLU A 2 12.47 11.46 -6.61
CA GLU A 2 12.73 10.54 -7.72
C GLU A 2 11.44 9.77 -8.04
N LEU A 3 11.18 9.52 -9.33
CA LEU A 3 9.97 8.83 -9.77
C LEU A 3 10.07 7.34 -9.44
N VAL A 4 9.21 6.84 -8.56
CA VAL A 4 9.20 5.42 -8.14
C VAL A 4 8.24 4.59 -8.98
N SER A 5 7.18 5.22 -9.45
CA SER A 5 6.13 4.57 -10.22
C SER A 5 5.44 5.51 -11.20
N LEU A 6 4.82 4.93 -12.22
CA LEU A 6 3.83 5.60 -13.06
C LEU A 6 2.45 5.03 -12.72
N ASP A 7 1.67 5.81 -11.99
CA ASP A 7 0.34 5.40 -11.55
C ASP A 7 -0.69 5.60 -12.66
N ARG A 8 -1.92 5.17 -12.40
CA ARG A 8 -3.03 5.37 -13.31
C ARG A 8 -3.19 6.86 -13.62
N TYR A 9 -3.42 7.19 -14.89
CA TYR A 9 -3.66 8.55 -15.37
C TYR A 9 -2.49 9.54 -15.22
N ALA A 10 -1.28 9.07 -14.89
CA ALA A 10 -0.13 9.94 -14.64
C ALA A 10 0.22 10.88 -15.81
N LEU A 11 -0.15 10.50 -17.04
CA LEU A 11 0.18 11.23 -18.27
C LEU A 11 -1.06 11.76 -19.01
N ASP A 12 -2.24 11.74 -18.38
CA ASP A 12 -3.51 12.10 -19.03
C ASP A 12 -3.56 13.54 -19.55
N ASN A 13 -2.75 14.43 -18.97
CA ASN A 13 -2.66 15.83 -19.38
C ASN A 13 -1.71 16.05 -20.58
N LEU A 14 -1.17 15.00 -21.19
CA LEU A 14 -0.17 15.06 -22.26
C LEU A 14 -0.60 14.30 -23.53
N PRO A 15 -1.77 14.60 -24.13
CA PRO A 15 -2.30 13.81 -25.26
C PRO A 15 -1.43 13.87 -26.53
N GLU A 16 -0.66 14.94 -26.70
CA GLU A 16 0.25 15.16 -27.84
C GLU A 16 1.65 14.54 -27.64
N LEU A 17 1.89 13.83 -26.52
CA LEU A 17 3.20 13.25 -26.22
C LEU A 17 3.55 12.15 -27.23
N THR A 18 4.57 12.38 -28.05
CA THR A 18 5.04 11.42 -29.07
C THR A 18 6.22 10.58 -28.62
N LYS A 19 7.02 11.09 -27.67
CA LYS A 19 8.17 10.40 -27.11
C LYS A 19 8.21 10.57 -25.61
N LEU A 20 8.41 9.46 -24.89
CA LEU A 20 8.68 9.48 -23.46
C LEU A 20 10.01 8.79 -23.16
N GLU A 21 10.90 9.53 -22.50
CA GLU A 21 12.17 9.01 -22.01
C GLU A 21 12.17 9.02 -20.48
N ALA A 22 11.96 7.85 -19.88
CA ALA A 22 12.09 7.62 -18.46
C ALA A 22 13.17 6.56 -18.25
N THR A 23 14.43 6.94 -18.47
CA THR A 23 15.59 6.05 -18.41
C THR A 23 16.52 6.38 -17.24
N ASN A 24 17.36 5.44 -16.83
CA ASN A 24 18.38 5.65 -15.79
C ASN A 24 17.82 6.06 -14.42
N ASN A 25 16.68 5.50 -14.04
CA ASN A 25 16.06 5.72 -12.75
C ASN A 25 15.92 4.38 -11.99
N PRO A 26 16.87 4.06 -11.09
CA PRO A 26 16.88 2.78 -10.37
C PRO A 26 15.74 2.64 -9.35
N LYS A 27 14.90 3.66 -9.15
CA LYS A 27 13.72 3.58 -8.29
C LYS A 27 12.42 3.34 -9.07
N LEU A 28 12.40 3.60 -10.37
CA LEU A 28 11.23 3.35 -11.20
C LEU A 28 11.02 1.85 -11.34
N SER A 29 10.11 1.31 -10.55
CA SER A 29 9.91 -0.14 -10.37
C SER A 29 8.52 -0.62 -10.77
N TYR A 30 7.57 0.31 -10.96
CA TYR A 30 6.20 -0.03 -11.29
C TYR A 30 5.59 0.91 -12.31
N ILE A 31 4.86 0.35 -13.27
CA ILE A 31 4.03 1.08 -14.22
C ILE A 31 2.65 0.44 -14.21
N HIS A 32 1.63 1.24 -13.91
CA HIS A 32 0.24 0.79 -13.92
C HIS A 32 -0.20 0.47 -15.36
N ARG A 33 -1.00 -0.59 -15.54
CA ARG A 33 -1.50 -1.06 -16.85
C ARG A 33 -2.18 0.02 -17.71
N SER A 34 -2.75 1.03 -17.05
CA SER A 34 -3.48 2.14 -17.68
C SER A 34 -2.76 3.49 -17.54
N ALA A 35 -1.47 3.50 -17.20
CA ALA A 35 -0.69 4.74 -17.05
C ALA A 35 -0.65 5.58 -18.33
N PHE A 36 -0.76 4.93 -19.50
CA PHE A 36 -0.67 5.54 -20.83
C PHE A 36 -2.00 5.63 -21.57
N ARG A 37 -3.13 5.43 -20.88
CA ARG A 37 -4.45 5.29 -21.54
C ARG A 37 -4.83 6.49 -22.41
N ASN A 38 -4.44 7.71 -22.01
CA ASN A 38 -4.82 8.96 -22.68
C ASN A 38 -3.63 9.63 -23.40
N VAL A 39 -2.63 8.85 -23.84
CA VAL A 39 -1.53 9.35 -24.69
C VAL A 39 -1.44 8.62 -26.04
N PRO A 40 -2.47 8.74 -26.90
CA PRO A 40 -2.57 7.95 -28.13
C PRO A 40 -1.49 8.28 -29.16
N SER A 41 -0.87 9.46 -29.08
CA SER A 41 0.17 9.94 -30.01
C SER A 41 1.56 9.37 -29.73
N LEU A 42 1.74 8.59 -28.66
CA LEU A 42 3.04 8.08 -28.25
C LEU A 42 3.59 7.06 -29.25
N GLU A 43 4.76 7.34 -29.82
CA GLU A 43 5.44 6.50 -30.82
C GLU A 43 6.68 5.79 -30.25
N SER A 44 7.35 6.41 -29.28
CA SER A 44 8.63 5.96 -28.73
C SER A 44 8.62 6.00 -27.19
N LEU A 45 8.83 4.84 -26.56
CA LEU A 45 8.80 4.68 -25.10
C LEU A 45 10.12 4.09 -24.58
N MET A 46 10.93 4.91 -23.92
CA MET A 46 12.24 4.51 -23.40
C MET A 46 12.17 4.31 -21.88
N LEU A 47 12.33 3.07 -21.43
CA LEU A 47 12.23 2.61 -20.04
C LEU A 47 13.47 1.80 -19.59
N ASN A 48 14.59 1.89 -20.33
CA ASN A 48 15.80 1.15 -19.99
C ASN A 48 16.53 1.70 -18.77
N ASN A 49 17.33 0.83 -18.15
CA ASN A 49 18.14 1.14 -16.96
C ASN A 49 17.29 1.64 -15.77
N ASN A 50 16.17 0.95 -15.48
CA ASN A 50 15.33 1.20 -14.31
C ASN A 50 15.27 -0.04 -13.40
N ALA A 51 14.25 -0.13 -12.54
CA ALA A 51 14.00 -1.26 -11.65
C ALA A 51 12.70 -2.01 -12.00
N LEU A 52 12.25 -1.94 -13.26
CA LEU A 52 11.00 -2.56 -13.69
C LEU A 52 11.11 -4.08 -13.70
N ASN A 53 10.11 -4.77 -13.13
CA ASN A 53 10.01 -6.22 -13.28
C ASN A 53 9.23 -6.62 -14.53
N SER A 54 8.30 -5.80 -15.00
CA SER A 54 7.48 -6.15 -16.16
C SER A 54 6.85 -4.92 -16.82
N VAL A 55 6.31 -5.12 -18.01
CA VAL A 55 5.48 -4.17 -18.75
C VAL A 55 4.27 -4.93 -19.28
N TYR A 56 3.06 -4.48 -18.88
CA TYR A 56 1.81 -5.15 -19.25
C TYR A 56 1.54 -5.10 -20.76
N LYS A 57 1.07 -6.22 -21.32
CA LYS A 57 0.59 -6.28 -22.71
C LYS A 57 -0.53 -5.27 -22.98
N ALA A 58 -1.53 -5.22 -22.10
CA ALA A 58 -2.68 -4.32 -22.24
C ALA A 58 -2.29 -2.83 -22.27
N MET A 59 -1.22 -2.46 -21.55
CA MET A 59 -0.67 -1.11 -21.57
C MET A 59 -0.15 -0.76 -22.96
N VAL A 60 0.61 -1.68 -23.55
CA VAL A 60 1.20 -1.53 -24.88
C VAL A 60 0.12 -1.55 -25.97
N GLU A 61 -0.88 -2.44 -25.86
CA GLU A 61 -2.02 -2.52 -26.77
C GLU A 61 -2.91 -1.26 -26.73
N SER A 62 -2.90 -0.53 -25.61
CA SER A 62 -3.62 0.75 -25.50
C SER A 62 -2.98 1.90 -26.29
N LEU A 63 -1.77 1.71 -26.81
CA LEU A 63 -1.00 2.71 -27.55
C LEU A 63 -0.97 2.39 -29.05
N PRO A 64 -1.90 2.96 -29.85
CA PRO A 64 -2.07 2.56 -31.25
C PRO A 64 -0.90 2.97 -32.16
N ASN A 65 -0.16 4.02 -31.78
CA ASN A 65 0.95 4.56 -32.58
C ASN A 65 2.32 4.11 -32.10
N LEU A 66 2.41 3.27 -31.05
CA LEU A 66 3.69 2.88 -30.48
C LEU A 66 4.47 2.00 -31.46
N ARG A 67 5.69 2.42 -31.80
CA ARG A 67 6.55 1.74 -32.77
C ARG A 67 7.75 1.09 -32.12
N GLU A 68 8.30 1.74 -31.10
CA GLU A 68 9.51 1.28 -30.44
C GLU A 68 9.43 1.40 -28.93
N ILE A 69 10.02 0.41 -28.26
CA ILE A 69 10.13 0.38 -26.81
C ILE A 69 11.54 -0.08 -26.40
N SER A 70 12.09 0.57 -25.37
CA SER A 70 13.34 0.15 -24.75
C SER A 70 13.07 -0.27 -23.32
N ILE A 71 13.37 -1.52 -22.95
CA ILE A 71 13.20 -2.01 -21.57
C ILE A 71 14.43 -2.78 -21.05
N HIS A 72 15.53 -2.79 -21.81
CA HIS A 72 16.74 -3.49 -21.41
C HIS A 72 17.33 -2.96 -20.09
N SER A 73 18.23 -3.74 -19.48
CA SER A 73 18.85 -3.39 -18.19
C SER A 73 17.83 -3.14 -17.06
N ASN A 74 16.72 -3.87 -17.06
CA ASN A 74 15.76 -3.91 -15.97
C ASN A 74 15.80 -5.31 -15.32
N PRO A 75 15.46 -5.45 -14.02
CA PRO A 75 15.35 -6.74 -13.36
C PRO A 75 14.06 -7.46 -13.77
N LEU A 76 13.97 -7.84 -15.04
CA LEU A 76 12.75 -8.39 -15.66
C LEU A 76 12.35 -9.74 -15.05
N ARG A 77 11.06 -9.91 -14.80
CA ARG A 77 10.44 -11.17 -14.40
C ARG A 77 9.80 -11.81 -15.63
N CYS A 78 10.42 -12.87 -16.11
CA CYS A 78 9.96 -13.63 -17.26
C CYS A 78 8.87 -14.62 -16.82
N ASP A 79 7.65 -14.11 -16.79
CA ASP A 79 6.41 -14.83 -16.44
C ASP A 79 5.31 -14.51 -17.46
N CYS A 80 4.06 -14.84 -17.11
CA CYS A 80 2.89 -14.59 -17.95
C CYS A 80 2.71 -13.12 -18.36
N VAL A 81 3.12 -12.15 -17.52
CA VAL A 81 2.95 -10.73 -17.80
C VAL A 81 3.89 -10.27 -18.92
N LEU A 82 5.11 -10.84 -18.98
CA LEU A 82 6.07 -10.57 -20.07
C LEU A 82 5.93 -11.50 -21.28
N HIS A 83 5.12 -12.55 -21.19
CA HIS A 83 5.02 -13.57 -22.24
C HIS A 83 4.76 -13.00 -23.65
N TRP A 84 4.00 -11.90 -23.76
CA TRP A 84 3.75 -11.23 -25.04
C TRP A 84 5.03 -10.76 -25.76
N MET A 85 6.10 -10.47 -25.02
CA MET A 85 7.38 -10.06 -25.59
C MET A 85 8.12 -11.21 -26.29
N GLY A 86 7.86 -12.45 -25.89
CA GLY A 86 8.37 -13.65 -26.56
C GLY A 86 7.58 -13.99 -27.83
N SER A 87 6.37 -13.45 -27.98
CA SER A 87 5.48 -13.76 -29.11
C SER A 87 5.94 -13.11 -30.41
N ASN A 88 5.93 -13.89 -31.49
CA ASN A 88 6.22 -13.41 -32.85
C ASN A 88 5.09 -12.53 -33.41
N GLN A 89 3.97 -12.33 -32.70
CA GLN A 89 2.85 -11.49 -33.12
C GLN A 89 3.04 -10.00 -32.76
N THR A 90 4.04 -9.68 -31.95
CA THR A 90 4.30 -8.30 -31.51
C THR A 90 4.90 -7.49 -32.66
N THR A 91 4.24 -6.38 -33.04
CA THR A 91 4.66 -5.48 -34.13
C THR A 91 5.67 -4.42 -33.69
N ILE A 92 5.90 -4.30 -32.39
CA ILE A 92 6.73 -3.27 -31.77
C ILE A 92 8.21 -3.66 -31.84
N ARG A 93 9.05 -2.67 -32.18
CA ARG A 93 10.49 -2.80 -32.19
C ARG A 93 11.07 -2.67 -30.78
N PHE A 94 11.70 -3.72 -30.28
CA PHE A 94 12.50 -3.66 -29.06
C PHE A 94 13.89 -3.07 -29.34
N MET A 95 14.27 -2.05 -28.58
CA MET A 95 15.61 -1.47 -28.59
C MET A 95 16.55 -2.34 -27.75
N GLU A 96 17.74 -2.63 -28.29
CA GLU A 96 18.74 -3.52 -27.67
C GLU A 96 18.18 -4.86 -27.14
N PRO A 97 17.53 -5.68 -27.99
CA PRO A 97 16.86 -6.90 -27.52
C PRO A 97 17.81 -7.95 -26.95
N LEU A 98 19.09 -7.92 -27.34
CA LEU A 98 20.14 -8.80 -26.82
C LEU A 98 20.60 -8.41 -25.40
N SER A 99 20.25 -7.20 -24.95
CA SER A 99 20.54 -6.70 -23.60
C SER A 99 19.38 -6.94 -22.62
N MET A 100 18.34 -7.68 -23.03
CA MET A 100 17.19 -8.01 -22.20
C MET A 100 17.37 -9.40 -21.58
N PHE A 101 17.57 -9.45 -20.26
CA PHE A 101 17.78 -10.69 -19.51
C PHE A 101 16.76 -10.82 -18.38
N CYS A 102 16.35 -12.05 -18.09
CA CYS A 102 15.48 -12.34 -16.96
C CYS A 102 16.28 -12.27 -15.65
N ALA A 103 15.76 -11.57 -14.64
CA ALA A 103 16.24 -11.62 -13.27
C ALA A 103 15.46 -12.63 -12.41
N LEU A 104 14.19 -12.82 -12.75
CA LEU A 104 13.23 -13.71 -12.13
C LEU A 104 12.43 -14.49 -13.21
N PRO A 105 11.88 -15.66 -12.86
CA PRO A 105 12.15 -16.43 -11.65
C PRO A 105 13.59 -17.01 -11.66
N PRO A 106 14.10 -17.58 -10.55
CA PRO A 106 15.49 -18.03 -10.45
C PRO A 106 15.94 -19.02 -11.53
N GLU A 107 15.02 -19.80 -12.07
CA GLU A 107 15.24 -20.81 -13.12
C GLU A 107 15.69 -20.17 -14.44
N TYR A 108 15.18 -18.97 -14.74
CA TYR A 108 15.50 -18.21 -15.96
C TYR A 108 16.53 -17.10 -15.71
N ARG A 109 17.06 -16.96 -14.50
CA ARG A 109 17.99 -15.87 -14.16
C ARG A 109 19.20 -15.84 -15.10
N GLY A 110 19.43 -14.68 -15.72
CA GLY A 110 20.53 -14.43 -16.65
C GLY A 110 20.26 -14.93 -18.08
N GLN A 111 19.15 -15.60 -18.35
CA GLN A 111 18.79 -16.04 -19.69
C GLN A 111 18.21 -14.87 -20.51
N PRO A 112 18.42 -14.85 -21.85
CA PRO A 112 17.75 -13.89 -22.72
C PRO A 112 16.23 -14.03 -22.64
N VAL A 113 15.50 -12.91 -22.56
CA VAL A 113 14.03 -12.90 -22.38
C VAL A 113 13.31 -13.76 -23.41
N LYS A 114 13.70 -13.67 -24.69
CA LYS A 114 13.06 -14.42 -25.77
C LYS A 114 13.24 -15.94 -25.63
N GLU A 115 14.40 -16.37 -25.14
CA GLU A 115 14.71 -17.79 -24.95
C GLU A 115 14.00 -18.35 -23.71
N ALA A 116 13.97 -17.59 -22.62
CA ALA A 116 13.27 -17.97 -21.40
C ALA A 116 11.76 -18.10 -21.63
N LEU A 117 11.13 -17.10 -22.26
CA LEU A 117 9.68 -17.12 -22.54
C LEU A 117 9.27 -18.18 -23.57
N ALA A 118 10.20 -18.65 -24.42
CA ALA A 118 9.92 -19.77 -25.33
C ALA A 118 9.99 -21.13 -24.64
N GLN A 119 10.71 -21.22 -23.52
CA GLN A 119 10.84 -22.42 -22.69
C GLN A 119 9.74 -22.51 -21.63
N ASP A 120 9.14 -21.38 -21.28
CA ASP A 120 8.09 -21.32 -20.28
C ASP A 120 6.72 -21.63 -20.91
N PRO A 121 6.11 -22.79 -20.63
CA PRO A 121 4.73 -23.05 -21.02
C PRO A 121 3.73 -22.31 -20.10
N ALA A 122 4.19 -21.45 -19.17
CA ALA A 122 3.34 -20.69 -18.27
C ALA A 122 2.20 -20.06 -19.08
N GLY A 123 0.99 -20.47 -18.71
CA GLY A 123 -0.22 -20.09 -19.41
C GLY A 123 -0.41 -18.58 -19.42
N GLU A 124 -1.49 -18.16 -20.06
CA GLU A 124 -1.92 -16.76 -20.13
C GLU A 124 -2.15 -16.10 -18.75
N GLN A 125 -1.99 -16.85 -17.65
CA GLN A 125 -2.30 -16.46 -16.29
C GLN A 125 -1.18 -16.89 -15.33
N CYS A 126 -0.90 -16.07 -14.31
CA CYS A 126 0.07 -16.34 -13.27
C CYS A 126 -0.31 -15.70 -11.93
N LEU A 127 0.30 -16.25 -10.88
CA LEU A 127 0.15 -15.80 -9.50
C LEU A 127 0.58 -14.33 -9.33
N PRO A 128 -0.13 -13.56 -8.48
CA PRO A 128 0.29 -12.22 -8.13
C PRO A 128 1.65 -12.21 -7.46
N MET A 129 2.41 -11.15 -7.69
CA MET A 129 3.65 -10.87 -6.97
C MET A 129 3.63 -9.43 -6.51
N ILE A 130 3.69 -9.22 -5.21
CA ILE A 130 3.83 -7.91 -4.59
C ILE A 130 5.28 -7.45 -4.74
N ALA A 131 5.49 -6.21 -5.19
CA ALA A 131 6.82 -5.66 -5.39
C ALA A 131 7.62 -5.62 -4.06
N GLN A 132 8.86 -6.10 -4.08
CA GLN A 132 9.68 -6.22 -2.87
C GLN A 132 9.93 -4.88 -2.16
N ASP A 133 10.01 -3.78 -2.90
CA ASP A 133 10.26 -2.44 -2.35
C ASP A 133 9.00 -1.58 -2.24
N THR A 134 7.81 -2.18 -2.30
CA THR A 134 6.54 -1.43 -2.27
C THR A 134 6.34 -0.66 -0.96
N PHE A 135 6.82 -1.19 0.17
CA PHE A 135 6.88 -0.49 1.47
C PHE A 135 7.92 -1.13 2.40
N PRO A 136 8.48 -0.37 3.36
CA PRO A 136 9.27 -0.89 4.48
C PRO A 136 8.49 -1.90 5.34
N SER A 137 9.17 -2.92 5.85
CA SER A 137 8.54 -3.89 6.76
C SER A 137 8.20 -3.31 8.14
N HIS A 138 8.82 -2.19 8.52
CA HIS A 138 8.67 -1.56 9.82
C HIS A 138 8.55 -0.04 9.69
N PHE A 139 7.59 0.53 10.41
CA PHE A 139 7.40 1.98 10.53
C PHE A 139 7.38 2.37 12.00
N ASN A 140 8.12 3.41 12.35
CA ASN A 140 8.01 4.09 13.63
C ASN A 140 7.33 5.43 13.37
N LEU A 141 6.16 5.64 13.96
CA LEU A 141 5.30 6.79 13.70
C LEU A 141 4.99 7.50 15.02
N ASP A 142 4.89 8.82 15.02
CA ASP A 142 4.36 9.56 16.15
C ASP A 142 2.84 9.74 16.04
N LEU A 143 2.19 10.05 17.16
CA LEU A 143 0.75 10.25 17.23
C LEU A 143 0.25 11.34 16.29
N GLY A 144 -0.91 11.09 15.69
CA GLY A 144 -1.61 12.03 14.82
C GLY A 144 -1.03 12.15 13.41
N MET A 145 0.06 11.45 13.09
CA MET A 145 0.56 11.40 11.72
C MET A 145 -0.38 10.63 10.79
N THR A 146 -0.26 10.90 9.50
CA THR A 146 -0.88 10.10 8.45
C THR A 146 0.20 9.29 7.74
N VAL A 147 0.01 7.99 7.61
CA VAL A 147 0.94 7.09 6.93
C VAL A 147 0.29 6.51 5.67
N SER A 148 1.08 6.36 4.61
CA SER A 148 0.69 5.67 3.38
C SER A 148 1.53 4.41 3.21
N LEU A 149 0.86 3.29 2.96
CA LEU A 149 1.46 1.98 2.73
C LEU A 149 1.14 1.55 1.29
N ASP A 150 2.07 1.78 0.38
CA ASP A 150 1.89 1.47 -1.04
C ASP A 150 1.98 -0.03 -1.27
N CYS A 151 0.92 -0.68 -1.77
CA CYS A 151 1.01 -2.08 -2.16
C CYS A 151 0.73 -2.27 -3.65
N ARG A 152 1.77 -2.62 -4.39
CA ARG A 152 1.72 -2.81 -5.84
C ARG A 152 2.02 -4.26 -6.17
N ALA A 153 1.14 -4.89 -6.95
CA ALA A 153 1.30 -6.26 -7.38
C ALA A 153 1.20 -6.41 -8.90
N MET A 154 1.93 -7.38 -9.44
CA MET A 154 1.89 -7.76 -10.85
C MET A 154 1.37 -9.19 -11.02
N ALA A 155 0.39 -9.36 -11.89
CA ALA A 155 -0.23 -10.64 -12.21
C ALA A 155 -1.06 -10.54 -13.51
N GLU A 156 -1.36 -11.68 -14.10
CA GLU A 156 -2.44 -11.85 -15.08
C GLU A 156 -3.31 -13.02 -14.59
N PRO A 157 -4.63 -12.90 -14.40
CA PRO A 157 -5.45 -11.69 -14.47
C PRO A 157 -5.10 -10.64 -13.41
N GLU A 158 -5.61 -9.41 -13.57
CA GLU A 158 -5.52 -8.31 -12.59
C GLU A 158 -5.79 -8.80 -11.16
N PRO A 159 -4.87 -8.59 -10.21
CA PRO A 159 -5.16 -8.94 -8.82
C PRO A 159 -6.05 -7.88 -8.15
N GLU A 160 -7.02 -8.33 -7.37
CA GLU A 160 -7.69 -7.51 -6.36
C GLU A 160 -6.70 -7.27 -5.21
N ILE A 161 -6.50 -6.00 -4.85
CA ILE A 161 -5.64 -5.62 -3.72
C ILE A 161 -6.51 -5.17 -2.56
N TYR A 162 -6.24 -5.72 -1.38
CA TYR A 162 -6.88 -5.33 -0.13
C TYR A 162 -5.90 -5.44 1.04
N TRP A 163 -6.28 -4.82 2.15
CA TRP A 163 -5.49 -4.82 3.37
C TRP A 163 -6.22 -5.49 4.51
N VAL A 164 -5.49 -6.17 5.37
CA VAL A 164 -5.99 -6.77 6.61
C VAL A 164 -5.35 -6.04 7.78
N THR A 165 -6.19 -5.44 8.62
CA THR A 165 -5.74 -4.73 9.83
C THR A 165 -5.28 -5.72 10.92
N PRO A 166 -4.59 -5.26 11.99
CA PRO A 166 -4.18 -6.12 13.10
C PRO A 166 -5.35 -6.85 13.79
N LEU A 167 -6.56 -6.28 13.72
CA LEU A 167 -7.78 -6.86 14.27
C LEU A 167 -8.49 -7.81 13.29
N GLY A 168 -7.94 -8.03 12.09
CA GLY A 168 -8.49 -8.92 11.07
C GLY A 168 -9.54 -8.28 10.15
N HIS A 169 -9.72 -6.96 10.20
CA HIS A 169 -10.70 -6.30 9.33
C HIS A 169 -10.14 -6.19 7.91
N LYS A 170 -10.93 -6.61 6.91
CA LYS A 170 -10.61 -6.43 5.48
C LYS A 170 -10.96 -5.00 5.06
N VAL A 171 -9.96 -4.25 4.60
CA VAL A 171 -10.11 -2.92 3.99
C VAL A 171 -9.99 -3.07 2.48
N THR A 172 -11.04 -2.70 1.79
CA THR A 172 -11.19 -2.70 0.33
C THR A 172 -11.55 -1.29 -0.15
N THR A 173 -11.54 -1.05 -1.45
CA THR A 173 -11.98 0.22 -2.06
C THR A 173 -13.45 0.54 -1.78
N GLU A 174 -14.24 -0.43 -1.31
CA GLU A 174 -15.66 -0.29 -0.97
C GLU A 174 -15.90 -0.09 0.54
N SER A 175 -14.91 -0.38 1.39
CA SER A 175 -15.02 -0.34 2.86
C SER A 175 -14.20 0.81 3.48
N LEU A 176 -14.23 1.95 2.81
CA LEU A 176 -13.49 3.15 3.21
C LEU A 176 -14.10 3.81 4.45
N SER A 177 -13.26 4.45 5.26
CA SER A 177 -13.66 5.24 6.43
C SER A 177 -12.81 6.51 6.53
N ASP A 178 -13.17 7.42 7.43
CA ASP A 178 -12.33 8.58 7.75
C ASP A 178 -10.93 8.19 8.24
N LYS A 179 -10.78 6.98 8.77
CA LYS A 179 -9.53 6.44 9.31
C LYS A 179 -8.68 5.74 8.24
N PHE A 180 -9.32 4.90 7.42
CA PHE A 180 -8.68 4.05 6.43
C PHE A 180 -9.18 4.40 5.03
N GLN A 181 -8.28 4.90 4.19
CA GLN A 181 -8.54 5.12 2.76
C GLN A 181 -7.67 4.16 1.93
N LEU A 182 -8.21 3.59 0.86
CA LEU A 182 -7.49 2.70 -0.04
C LEU A 182 -7.62 3.23 -1.46
N SER A 183 -6.48 3.46 -2.12
CA SER A 183 -6.46 3.83 -3.54
C SER A 183 -6.73 2.61 -4.44
N GLY A 184 -7.14 2.85 -5.69
CA GLY A 184 -7.32 1.76 -6.68
C GLY A 184 -6.02 1.03 -7.04
N GLU A 185 -4.89 1.61 -6.68
CA GLU A 185 -3.53 1.15 -6.90
C GLU A 185 -3.02 0.33 -5.71
N GLY A 186 -3.83 0.16 -4.65
CA GLY A 186 -3.52 -0.66 -3.48
C GLY A 186 -2.84 0.07 -2.33
N THR A 187 -2.76 1.41 -2.38
CA THR A 187 -2.13 2.20 -1.32
C THR A 187 -3.09 2.45 -0.16
N LEU A 188 -2.76 1.90 1.01
CA LEU A 188 -3.53 2.12 2.23
C LEU A 188 -3.03 3.38 2.94
N GLN A 189 -3.89 4.37 3.08
CA GLN A 189 -3.66 5.54 3.90
C GLN A 189 -4.37 5.40 5.25
N ILE A 190 -3.61 5.56 6.33
CA ILE A 190 -4.11 5.53 7.70
C ILE A 190 -3.95 6.93 8.28
N ILE A 191 -5.07 7.59 8.56
CA ILE A 191 -5.12 9.00 8.96
C ILE A 191 -5.09 9.11 10.48
N ASN A 192 -4.37 10.11 11.01
CA ASN A 192 -4.36 10.45 12.43
C ASN A 192 -4.06 9.24 13.34
N VAL A 193 -2.92 8.57 13.12
CA VAL A 193 -2.55 7.31 13.79
C VAL A 193 -2.52 7.44 15.32
N GLN A 194 -3.03 6.43 16.00
CA GLN A 194 -3.14 6.31 17.45
C GLN A 194 -2.35 5.08 17.94
N VAL A 195 -2.08 4.99 19.24
CA VAL A 195 -1.35 3.83 19.81
C VAL A 195 -2.05 2.50 19.52
N GLU A 196 -3.39 2.50 19.52
CA GLU A 196 -4.24 1.35 19.20
C GLU A 196 -4.14 0.87 17.74
N ASP A 197 -3.66 1.71 16.82
CA ASP A 197 -3.38 1.32 15.43
C ASP A 197 -2.05 0.56 15.30
N SER A 198 -1.31 0.34 16.39
CA SER A 198 -0.06 -0.41 16.34
C SER A 198 -0.33 -1.88 16.02
N GLY A 199 0.47 -2.45 15.13
CA GLY A 199 0.36 -3.87 14.80
C GLY A 199 0.81 -4.19 13.40
N ARG A 200 0.42 -5.40 12.96
CA ARG A 200 0.77 -5.95 11.64
C ARG A 200 -0.37 -5.70 10.66
N TYR A 201 -0.11 -4.88 9.67
CA TYR A 201 -0.98 -4.67 8.52
C TYR A 201 -0.49 -5.56 7.39
N THR A 202 -1.41 -6.31 6.78
CA THR A 202 -1.06 -7.25 5.71
C THR A 202 -1.71 -6.80 4.42
N CYS A 203 -0.90 -6.48 3.42
CA CYS A 203 -1.39 -6.35 2.06
C CYS A 203 -1.58 -7.75 1.46
N VAL A 204 -2.70 -7.95 0.78
CA VAL A 204 -2.98 -9.15 0.01
C VAL A 204 -3.30 -8.75 -1.43
N ALA A 205 -2.62 -9.38 -2.39
CA ALA A 205 -2.93 -9.28 -3.80
C ALA A 205 -3.40 -10.65 -4.28
N GLN A 206 -4.62 -10.73 -4.81
CA GLN A 206 -5.29 -11.99 -5.11
C GLN A 206 -5.92 -11.98 -6.50
N ASN A 207 -5.69 -13.04 -7.29
CA ASN A 207 -6.39 -13.30 -8.55
C ASN A 207 -6.90 -14.76 -8.59
N SER A 208 -7.33 -15.23 -9.76
CA SER A 208 -7.83 -16.60 -9.95
C SER A 208 -6.78 -17.68 -9.68
N GLU A 209 -5.50 -17.36 -9.89
CA GLU A 209 -4.39 -18.31 -9.76
C GLU A 209 -3.92 -18.46 -8.31
N GLY A 210 -4.21 -17.46 -7.46
CA GLY A 210 -3.89 -17.49 -6.04
C GLY A 210 -3.65 -16.10 -5.47
N ALA A 211 -2.80 -16.02 -4.44
CA ALA A 211 -2.54 -14.77 -3.74
C ALA A 211 -1.09 -14.67 -3.27
N ASP A 212 -0.60 -13.43 -3.20
CA ASP A 212 0.65 -13.07 -2.54
C ASP A 212 0.37 -12.06 -1.41
N THR A 213 1.23 -12.04 -0.41
CA THR A 213 1.03 -11.21 0.79
C THR A 213 2.32 -10.56 1.25
N LYS A 214 2.20 -9.33 1.77
CA LYS A 214 3.33 -8.62 2.37
C LYS A 214 2.88 -7.86 3.61
N VAL A 215 3.72 -7.85 4.63
CA VAL A 215 3.37 -7.33 5.96
C VAL A 215 4.17 -6.07 6.29
N ALA A 216 3.47 -5.04 6.76
CA ALA A 216 4.02 -3.85 7.37
C ALA A 216 3.71 -3.85 8.87
N THR A 217 4.72 -3.63 9.70
CA THR A 217 4.56 -3.52 11.16
C THR A 217 4.62 -2.04 11.55
N LEU A 218 3.51 -1.51 12.04
CA LEU A 218 3.44 -0.14 12.53
C LEU A 218 3.66 -0.10 14.04
N ARG A 219 4.59 0.75 14.47
CA ARG A 219 4.83 1.07 15.88
C ARG A 219 4.57 2.55 16.08
N ILE A 220 3.54 2.88 16.85
CA ILE A 220 3.20 4.27 17.16
C ILE A 220 3.83 4.65 18.50
N ASN A 221 4.66 5.68 18.48
CA ASN A 221 5.31 6.26 19.65
C ASN A 221 4.28 7.07 20.44
N GLY A 222 3.96 6.57 21.63
CA GLY A 222 3.01 7.17 22.53
C GLY A 222 2.59 6.17 23.60
N THR A 223 1.85 6.64 24.59
CA THR A 223 1.19 5.78 25.57
C THR A 223 -0.29 5.66 25.24
N LEU A 224 -0.95 4.58 25.69
CA LEU A 224 -2.41 4.45 25.53
C LEU A 224 -3.18 5.62 26.17
N LEU A 225 -2.56 6.35 27.11
CA LEU A 225 -3.09 7.58 27.71
C LEU A 225 -3.11 8.76 26.72
N ASP A 226 -2.29 8.73 25.67
CA ASP A 226 -2.17 9.82 24.71
C ASP A 226 -3.20 9.71 23.56
N GLY A 227 -3.72 8.50 23.29
CA GLY A 227 -4.77 8.26 22.29
C GLY A 227 -6.18 8.03 22.86
N SER A 228 -6.26 7.61 24.14
CA SER A 228 -7.51 7.53 24.89
C SER A 228 -7.80 8.89 25.55
N GLN A 229 -9.06 9.35 25.55
CA GLN A 229 -9.46 10.51 26.36
C GLN A 229 -9.02 10.28 27.82
N VAL A 230 -8.00 11.00 28.28
CA VAL A 230 -7.55 10.93 29.68
C VAL A 230 -8.73 11.25 30.58
N LEU A 231 -9.03 10.36 31.52
CA LEU A 231 -10.06 10.61 32.53
C LEU A 231 -9.62 11.80 33.40
N LYS A 232 -10.12 12.99 33.08
CA LYS A 232 -9.87 14.19 33.88
C LYS A 232 -10.65 14.09 35.18
N LEU A 233 -9.93 13.80 36.26
CA LEU A 233 -10.44 13.93 37.62
C LEU A 233 -10.40 15.41 38.02
N TYR A 234 -11.51 15.92 38.51
CA TYR A 234 -11.61 17.26 39.10
C TYR A 234 -11.61 17.12 40.62
N VAL A 235 -10.66 17.75 41.30
CA VAL A 235 -10.64 17.80 42.77
C VAL A 235 -11.78 18.70 43.22
N GLN A 236 -12.70 18.15 44.01
CA GLN A 236 -13.82 18.88 44.58
C GLN A 236 -13.48 19.38 45.98
N GLN A 237 -12.84 18.53 46.79
CA GLN A 237 -12.50 18.86 48.18
C GLN A 237 -11.26 18.10 48.64
N THR A 238 -10.49 18.72 49.54
CA THR A 238 -9.32 18.13 50.19
C THR A 238 -9.54 18.09 51.71
N GLU A 239 -9.18 16.96 52.34
CA GLU A 239 -9.21 16.75 53.78
C GLU A 239 -7.83 16.33 54.28
N ALA A 240 -7.64 16.24 55.59
CA ALA A 240 -6.35 15.88 56.20
C ALA A 240 -5.81 14.49 55.78
N SER A 241 -6.69 13.56 55.38
CA SER A 241 -6.33 12.19 55.01
C SER A 241 -7.06 11.65 53.76
N SER A 242 -7.81 12.51 53.06
CA SER A 242 -8.58 12.08 51.89
C SER A 242 -8.80 13.19 50.88
N VAL A 243 -9.03 12.82 49.62
CA VAL A 243 -9.42 13.75 48.55
C VAL A 243 -10.72 13.29 47.92
N LEU A 244 -11.65 14.22 47.71
CA LEU A 244 -12.86 14.01 46.95
C LEU A 244 -12.62 14.44 45.50
N VAL A 245 -12.79 13.50 44.57
CA VAL A 245 -12.66 13.74 43.13
C VAL A 245 -13.96 13.47 42.41
N SER A 246 -14.19 14.18 41.30
CA SER A 246 -15.29 13.93 40.38
C SER A 246 -14.81 13.76 38.96
N TRP A 247 -15.50 12.94 38.16
CA TRP A 247 -15.23 12.82 36.73
C TRP A 247 -16.51 12.68 35.92
N LYS A 248 -16.39 13.06 34.65
CA LYS A 248 -17.47 13.01 33.67
C LYS A 248 -17.19 11.89 32.70
N VAL A 249 -18.14 10.98 32.52
CA VAL A 249 -17.98 9.81 31.65
C VAL A 249 -18.66 10.08 30.30
N SER A 250 -17.89 9.97 29.20
CA SER A 250 -18.38 10.11 27.83
C SER A 250 -18.70 8.75 27.16
N SER A 251 -18.23 7.62 27.71
CA SER A 251 -18.54 6.27 27.24
C SER A 251 -18.45 5.21 28.36
N SER A 252 -19.18 4.11 28.23
CA SER A 252 -19.45 3.11 29.28
C SER A 252 -18.28 2.18 29.70
N ILE A 253 -17.02 2.46 29.33
CA ILE A 253 -15.92 1.46 29.36
C ILE A 253 -14.76 1.82 30.33
N LEU A 254 -14.98 2.62 31.37
CA LEU A 254 -13.91 2.95 32.33
C LEU A 254 -14.33 2.71 33.79
N ALA A 255 -14.44 1.44 34.14
CA ALA A 255 -14.56 0.99 35.52
C ALA A 255 -13.76 -0.30 35.71
N SER A 256 -12.45 -0.23 35.99
CA SER A 256 -11.77 -1.46 36.45
C SER A 256 -10.47 -1.33 37.24
N ASN A 257 -9.74 -0.21 37.26
CA ASN A 257 -8.38 -0.22 37.88
C ASN A 257 -8.14 0.74 39.06
N LEU A 258 -9.13 1.54 39.50
CA LEU A 258 -9.01 2.41 40.67
C LEU A 258 -9.72 1.79 41.88
N LYS A 259 -8.99 1.60 42.99
CA LYS A 259 -9.55 1.16 44.27
C LYS A 259 -10.10 2.37 45.03
N TRP A 260 -11.41 2.48 45.15
CA TRP A 260 -12.11 3.58 45.82
C TRP A 260 -12.48 3.20 47.25
N SER A 261 -12.35 4.11 48.22
CA SER A 261 -12.84 3.85 49.59
C SER A 261 -14.36 3.95 49.67
N SER A 262 -14.96 4.84 48.88
CA SER A 262 -16.41 4.99 48.69
C SER A 262 -16.68 5.76 47.40
N ALA A 263 -17.66 5.33 46.60
CA ALA A 263 -18.08 6.02 45.39
C ALA A 263 -19.60 6.25 45.40
N THR A 264 -20.03 7.45 45.01
CA THR A 264 -21.44 7.85 44.91
C THR A 264 -21.71 8.45 43.54
N MET A 265 -22.77 7.98 42.89
CA MET A 265 -23.19 8.43 41.56
C MET A 265 -24.23 9.55 41.69
N LYS A 266 -24.03 10.65 40.97
CA LYS A 266 -25.00 11.74 40.88
C LYS A 266 -25.37 11.96 39.41
N ILE A 267 -26.67 11.83 39.11
CA ILE A 267 -27.20 11.99 37.75
C ILE A 267 -27.74 13.43 37.65
N ASP A 268 -26.93 14.34 37.10
CA ASP A 268 -27.38 15.69 36.74
C ASP A 268 -27.46 15.77 35.20
N ASN A 269 -28.69 15.86 34.66
CA ASN A 269 -28.97 15.78 33.22
C ASN A 269 -28.25 16.94 32.45
N PRO A 270 -27.49 16.70 31.35
CA PRO A 270 -27.37 15.47 30.55
C PRO A 270 -26.04 14.70 30.76
N HIS A 271 -25.43 14.78 31.93
CA HIS A 271 -24.08 14.24 32.16
C HIS A 271 -23.95 13.45 33.46
N ILE A 272 -23.63 12.16 33.35
CA ILE A 272 -23.36 11.31 34.52
C ILE A 272 -22.02 11.75 35.13
N THR A 273 -22.08 12.20 36.37
CA THR A 273 -20.90 12.58 37.16
C THR A 273 -20.74 11.60 38.31
N TYR A 274 -19.55 11.01 38.41
CA TYR A 274 -19.21 10.13 39.51
C TYR A 274 -18.36 10.89 40.53
N THR A 275 -18.56 10.59 41.80
CA THR A 275 -17.73 11.10 42.90
C THR A 275 -17.15 9.93 43.67
N ALA A 276 -15.87 10.03 44.04
CA ALA A 276 -15.26 9.03 44.90
C ALA A 276 -14.24 9.66 45.84
N ARG A 277 -14.13 9.06 47.02
CA ARG A 277 -13.11 9.41 48.02
C ARG A 277 -11.92 8.48 47.83
N VAL A 278 -10.73 9.08 47.78
CA VAL A 278 -9.45 8.37 47.67
C VAL A 278 -8.67 8.63 48.96
N PRO A 279 -8.33 7.57 49.74
CA PRO A 279 -7.41 7.70 50.86
C PRO A 279 -6.04 8.19 50.37
N ALA A 280 -5.42 9.08 51.12
CA ALA A 280 -4.04 9.50 50.88
C ALA A 280 -3.04 8.35 51.08
#